data_AF-A0A653DPA1-F1
#
_entry.id   AF-A0A653DPA1-F1
#
_cell.length_a   1.000
_cell.length_b   1.000
_cell.length_c   1.000
_cell.angle_alpha   90.00
_cell.angle_beta   90.00
_cell.angle_gamma   90.00
#
_symmetry.space_group_name_H-M   'P 1'
#
loop_
_entity.id
_entity.type
_entity.pdbx_description
1 polymer ?
#
loop_
_entity_poly.entity_id
_entity_poly.type
_entity_poly.pdbx_seq_one_letter_code
_entity_poly.pdbx_strand_id
1 'polypeptide(L)'
;MTTMKVLLFVTVVASAIAYAHSIKCYACDSGVVGEKCATAQAEGSNVMECSKISPLTGLEYACARYEYAAGKKHNTIRYCVVKGKSCDILAKESQVPLKNCKVCEDDNCNGN
;
A
#
# COMPACT_ATOMS: atom_id res chain seq x y z
N MET A 1 -4.37 -55.47 -4.87
CA MET A 1 -4.53 -54.30 -3.97
C MET A 1 -3.35 -53.36 -4.23
N THR A 2 -3.39 -52.59 -5.31
CA THR A 2 -2.21 -51.84 -5.78
C THR A 2 -2.59 -50.55 -6.48
N THR A 3 -3.64 -49.89 -5.99
CA THR A 3 -4.22 -48.69 -6.61
C THR A 3 -4.49 -47.57 -5.59
N MET A 4 -3.82 -47.61 -4.43
CA MET A 4 -4.11 -46.71 -3.31
C MET A 4 -2.84 -46.10 -2.68
N LYS A 5 -1.85 -45.76 -3.50
CA LYS A 5 -0.64 -45.03 -3.05
C LYS A 5 -0.25 -43.82 -3.90
N VAL A 6 -0.88 -43.61 -5.06
CA VAL A 6 -0.49 -42.52 -5.98
C VAL A 6 -1.29 -41.23 -5.71
N LEU A 7 -2.40 -41.28 -4.98
CA LEU A 7 -3.25 -40.10 -4.76
C LEU A 7 -2.78 -39.16 -3.64
N LEU A 8 -1.77 -39.54 -2.83
CA LEU A 8 -1.33 -38.76 -1.68
C LEU A 8 -0.15 -37.80 -1.94
N PHE A 9 0.31 -37.70 -3.19
CA PHE A 9 1.44 -36.83 -3.55
C PHE A 9 1.07 -35.57 -4.35
N VAL A 10 -0.20 -35.38 -4.73
CA VAL A 10 -0.63 -34.20 -5.51
C VAL A 10 -1.09 -33.04 -4.62
N THR A 11 -1.28 -33.25 -3.31
CA THR A 11 -1.75 -32.19 -2.39
C THR A 11 -0.63 -31.36 -1.75
N VAL A 12 0.64 -31.66 -2.00
CA VAL A 12 1.78 -30.91 -1.42
C VAL A 12 2.22 -29.73 -2.29
N VAL A 13 1.67 -29.57 -3.50
CA VAL A 13 2.06 -28.49 -4.44
C VAL A 13 1.13 -27.26 -4.36
N ALA A 14 0.02 -27.32 -3.61
CA ALA A 14 -0.91 -26.19 -3.50
C ALA A 14 -0.63 -25.25 -2.31
N SER A 15 0.27 -25.60 -1.39
CA SER A 15 0.50 -24.86 -0.14
C SER A 15 1.70 -23.91 -0.16
N ALA A 16 2.34 -23.68 -1.30
CA ALA A 16 3.55 -22.85 -1.39
C ALA A 16 3.38 -21.55 -2.20
N ILE A 17 2.16 -21.21 -2.60
CA ILE A 17 1.91 -19.95 -3.30
C ILE A 17 0.68 -19.24 -2.71
N ALA A 18 0.72 -18.99 -1.41
CA ALA A 18 0.26 -17.69 -0.97
C ALA A 18 1.34 -16.68 -1.39
N TYR A 19 1.41 -16.35 -2.69
CA TYR A 19 2.06 -15.10 -3.10
C TYR A 19 1.21 -14.03 -2.42
N ALA A 20 1.61 -13.62 -1.21
CA ALA A 20 1.20 -12.36 -0.65
C ALA A 20 1.64 -11.33 -1.69
N HIS A 21 0.73 -10.95 -2.59
CA HIS A 21 0.96 -9.91 -3.57
C HIS A 21 1.28 -8.65 -2.77
N SER A 22 2.58 -8.40 -2.61
CA SER A 22 3.06 -7.26 -1.85
C SER A 22 2.97 -6.05 -2.74
N ILE A 23 1.91 -5.26 -2.56
CA ILE A 23 1.78 -3.99 -3.24
C ILE A 23 2.98 -3.08 -2.94
N LYS A 24 3.46 -2.40 -3.97
CA LYS A 24 4.51 -1.38 -3.90
C LYS A 24 3.88 -0.02 -4.04
N CYS A 25 4.20 0.91 -3.14
CA CYS A 25 3.63 2.25 -3.19
C CYS A 25 4.74 3.30 -3.15
N TYR A 26 4.54 4.44 -3.81
CA TYR A 26 5.40 5.59 -3.56
C TYR A 26 5.24 6.04 -2.10
N ALA A 27 6.36 6.34 -1.47
CA ALA A 27 6.43 6.72 -0.06
C ALA A 27 7.17 8.04 0.11
N CYS A 28 6.43 9.08 0.44
CA CYS A 28 6.99 10.41 0.69
C CYS A 28 6.03 11.30 1.48
N ASP A 29 6.60 12.34 2.08
CA ASP A 29 5.88 13.44 2.71
C ASP A 29 6.52 14.75 2.27
N SER A 30 5.76 15.63 1.61
CA SER A 30 6.28 16.93 1.15
C SER A 30 6.68 17.87 2.29
N GLY A 31 6.19 17.63 3.51
CA GLY A 31 6.67 18.33 4.71
C GLY A 31 8.12 18.00 5.06
N VAL A 32 8.61 16.82 4.64
CA VAL A 32 9.97 16.34 4.91
C VAL A 32 10.88 16.50 3.69
N VAL A 33 10.43 16.04 2.52
CA VAL A 33 11.25 15.99 1.28
C VAL A 33 10.94 17.11 0.29
N GLY A 34 10.04 18.03 0.65
CA GLY A 34 9.65 19.17 -0.17
C GLY A 34 8.77 18.82 -1.37
N GLU A 35 8.74 19.70 -2.37
CA GLU A 35 7.84 19.64 -3.52
C GLU A 35 7.97 18.37 -4.38
N LYS A 36 9.08 17.64 -4.25
CA LYS A 36 9.30 16.36 -4.94
C LYS A 36 8.20 15.34 -4.64
N CYS A 37 7.54 15.41 -3.49
CA CYS A 37 6.42 14.53 -3.16
C CYS A 37 5.07 15.02 -3.72
N ALA A 38 4.92 16.33 -3.87
CA ALA A 38 3.70 16.97 -4.36
C ALA A 38 3.51 16.78 -5.88
N THR A 39 4.61 16.60 -6.62
CA THR A 39 4.61 16.35 -8.06
C THR A 39 4.38 14.88 -8.42
N ALA A 40 4.03 14.62 -9.68
CA ALA A 40 3.89 13.27 -10.22
C ALA A 40 5.15 12.44 -10.00
N GLN A 41 5.00 11.19 -9.55
CA GLN A 41 6.13 10.31 -9.27
C GLN A 41 6.53 9.54 -10.52
N ALA A 42 7.85 9.49 -10.76
CA ALA A 42 8.43 8.75 -11.88
C ALA A 42 8.95 7.38 -11.42
N GLU A 43 9.29 6.54 -12.39
CA GLU A 43 10.08 5.34 -12.13
C GLU A 43 11.42 5.72 -11.48
N GLY A 44 11.80 5.05 -10.39
CA GLY A 44 12.99 5.39 -9.59
C GLY A 44 12.76 6.38 -8.44
N SER A 45 11.55 6.94 -8.28
CA SER A 45 11.15 7.61 -7.02
C SER A 45 11.19 6.64 -5.83
N ASN A 46 11.16 7.18 -4.61
CA ASN A 46 11.16 6.36 -3.40
C ASN A 46 9.90 5.49 -3.30
N VAL A 47 10.09 4.17 -3.24
CA VAL A 47 9.03 3.16 -3.19
C VAL A 47 9.18 2.32 -1.92
N MET A 48 8.04 2.01 -1.30
CA MET A 48 7.94 1.14 -0.14
C MET A 48 7.17 -0.13 -0.53
N GLU A 49 7.73 -1.29 -0.18
CA GLU A 49 7.01 -2.57 -0.25
C GLU A 49 6.13 -2.71 1.00
N CYS A 50 4.81 -2.64 0.84
CA CYS A 50 3.91 -2.55 1.98
C CYS A 50 3.89 -3.82 2.85
N SER A 51 4.24 -4.98 2.29
CA SER A 51 4.39 -6.23 3.05
C SER A 51 5.43 -6.15 4.17
N LYS A 52 6.45 -5.29 4.02
CA LYS A 52 7.49 -5.10 5.04
C LYS A 52 6.99 -4.39 6.29
N ILE A 53 5.84 -3.71 6.20
CA ILE A 53 5.25 -2.97 7.34
C ILE A 53 4.61 -3.94 8.32
N SER A 54 4.07 -5.07 7.85
CA SER A 54 3.41 -5.99 8.75
C SER A 54 3.41 -7.44 8.28
N PRO A 55 4.59 -8.08 8.26
CA PRO A 55 4.67 -9.53 8.06
C PRO A 55 3.94 -10.31 9.17
N LEU A 56 3.56 -9.69 10.28
CA LEU A 56 3.02 -10.35 11.48
C LEU A 56 1.50 -10.23 11.69
N THR A 57 0.82 -9.29 11.02
CA THR A 57 -0.62 -9.03 11.30
C THR A 57 -1.57 -9.69 10.31
N GLY A 58 -1.06 -10.24 9.20
CA GLY A 58 -1.88 -10.80 8.13
C GLY A 58 -2.74 -9.76 7.39
N LEU A 59 -2.43 -8.47 7.56
CA LEU A 59 -3.16 -7.39 6.92
C LEU A 59 -2.70 -7.20 5.47
N GLU A 60 -3.67 -7.05 4.57
CA GLU A 60 -3.43 -6.58 3.21
C GLU A 60 -3.33 -5.06 3.18
N TYR A 61 -2.54 -4.55 2.24
CA TYR A 61 -2.28 -3.13 2.08
C TYR A 61 -2.71 -2.63 0.71
N ALA A 62 -2.91 -1.32 0.62
CA ALA A 62 -3.20 -0.55 -0.58
C ALA A 62 -2.34 0.72 -0.58
N CYS A 63 -2.24 1.40 -1.72
CA CYS A 63 -1.55 2.68 -1.80
C CYS A 63 -2.52 3.83 -1.58
N ALA A 64 -2.08 4.85 -0.85
CA ALA A 64 -2.80 6.10 -0.71
C ALA A 64 -1.95 7.30 -1.11
N ARG A 65 -2.63 8.34 -1.60
CA ARG A 65 -2.14 9.69 -1.76
C ARG A 65 -3.18 10.64 -1.21
N TYR A 66 -2.79 11.64 -0.44
CA TYR A 66 -3.68 12.71 -0.02
C TYR A 66 -2.89 13.96 0.31
N GLU A 67 -3.60 15.08 0.27
CA GLU A 67 -3.12 16.37 0.72
C GLU A 67 -3.73 16.70 2.08
N TYR A 68 -2.95 17.36 2.93
CA TYR A 68 -3.41 17.86 4.23
C TYR A 68 -2.82 19.24 4.49
N ALA A 69 -3.50 20.01 5.33
CA ALA A 69 -3.02 21.32 5.75
C ALA A 69 -2.33 21.21 7.11
N ALA A 70 -1.08 21.68 7.19
CA ALA A 70 -0.37 21.89 8.45
C ALA A 70 -0.10 23.39 8.61
N GLY A 71 -0.97 24.07 9.37
CA GLY A 71 -0.97 25.53 9.45
C GLY A 71 -1.32 26.17 8.09
N LYS A 72 -0.42 27.01 7.57
CA LYS A 72 -0.58 27.66 6.25
C LYS A 72 -0.03 26.84 5.07
N LYS A 73 0.60 25.69 5.34
CA LYS A 73 1.24 24.86 4.31
C LYS A 73 0.32 23.73 3.89
N HIS A 74 0.23 23.52 2.58
CA HIS A 74 -0.39 22.35 1.97
C HIS A 74 0.69 21.31 1.72
N ASN A 75 0.53 20.13 2.29
CA ASN A 75 1.46 19.03 2.14
C ASN A 75 0.79 17.86 1.46
N THR A 76 1.57 17.06 0.73
CA THR A 76 1.17 15.79 0.11
C THR A 76 1.87 14.65 0.83
N ILE A 77 1.11 13.61 1.18
CA ILE A 77 1.63 12.33 1.66
C ILE A 77 1.26 11.23 0.67
N ARG A 78 2.19 10.30 0.50
CA ARG A 78 2.01 9.05 -0.23
C ARG A 78 2.51 7.91 0.66
N TYR A 79 1.69 6.90 0.92
CA TYR A 79 2.07 5.79 1.79
C TYR A 79 1.19 4.53 1.60
N CYS A 80 1.58 3.44 2.27
CA CYS A 80 0.84 2.19 2.35
C CYS A 80 -0.26 2.24 3.43
N VAL A 81 -1.53 2.17 3.04
CA VAL A 81 -2.67 2.06 3.96
C VAL A 81 -3.14 0.61 4.07
N VAL A 82 -3.83 0.26 5.15
CA VAL A 82 -4.54 -1.03 5.22
C VAL A 82 -5.62 -1.06 4.14
N LYS A 83 -5.74 -2.18 3.42
CA LYS A 83 -6.75 -2.36 2.38
C LYS A 83 -8.17 -2.17 2.93
N GLY A 84 -9.05 -1.57 2.12
CA GLY A 84 -10.41 -1.23 2.52
C GLY A 84 -10.55 0.10 3.29
N LYS A 85 -9.43 0.77 3.66
CA LYS A 85 -9.50 2.13 4.20
C LYS A 85 -9.92 3.12 3.11
N SER A 86 -11.06 3.75 3.28
CA SER A 86 -11.50 4.87 2.44
C SER A 86 -10.83 6.18 2.87
N CYS A 87 -10.88 7.19 2.01
CA CYS A 87 -10.42 8.54 2.33
C CYS A 87 -11.11 9.15 3.55
N ASP A 88 -12.40 8.85 3.76
CA ASP A 88 -13.14 9.30 4.94
C ASP A 88 -12.61 8.66 6.23
N ILE A 89 -12.24 7.38 6.17
CA ILE A 89 -11.62 6.68 7.30
C ILE A 89 -10.27 7.30 7.60
N LEU A 90 -9.44 7.51 6.58
CA LEU A 90 -8.13 8.13 6.73
C LEU A 90 -8.23 9.56 7.31
N ALA A 91 -9.22 10.35 6.88
CA ALA A 91 -9.45 11.69 7.42
C ALA A 91 -9.88 11.68 8.88
N LYS A 92 -10.69 10.69 9.30
CA LYS A 92 -11.05 10.51 10.71
C LYS A 92 -9.86 10.11 11.57
N GLU A 93 -9.04 9.19 11.09
CA GLU A 93 -7.85 8.71 11.82
C GLU A 93 -6.75 9.76 11.92
N SER A 94 -6.54 10.55 10.85
CA SER A 94 -5.53 11.60 10.82
C SER A 94 -5.91 12.83 11.65
N GLN A 95 -7.19 12.97 12.00
CA GLN A 95 -7.77 14.13 12.70
C GLN A 95 -7.55 15.45 11.95
N VAL A 96 -7.25 15.39 10.65
CA VAL A 96 -7.08 16.56 9.79
C VAL A 96 -7.89 16.40 8.50
N PRO A 97 -8.51 17.47 7.99
CA PRO A 97 -9.19 17.41 6.71
C PRO A 97 -8.22 17.03 5.58
N LEU A 98 -8.57 15.98 4.85
CA LEU A 98 -7.82 15.53 3.69
C LEU A 98 -8.41 16.14 2.40
N LYS A 99 -7.55 16.50 1.46
CA LYS A 99 -7.89 16.94 0.11
C LYS A 99 -7.25 16.02 -0.91
N ASN A 100 -7.82 15.96 -2.13
CA ASN A 100 -7.29 15.18 -3.25
C ASN A 100 -6.90 13.75 -2.85
N CYS A 101 -7.67 13.15 -1.93
CA CYS A 101 -7.36 11.84 -1.40
C CYS A 101 -7.74 10.77 -2.42
N LYS A 102 -6.83 9.83 -2.63
CA LYS A 102 -6.99 8.68 -3.50
C LYS A 102 -6.40 7.45 -2.80
N VAL A 103 -7.15 6.36 -2.85
CA VAL A 103 -6.69 5.03 -2.45
C VAL A 103 -6.81 4.11 -3.65
N CYS A 104 -5.83 3.25 -3.87
CA CYS A 104 -5.77 2.34 -5.02
C CYS A 104 -4.94 1.10 -4.70
N GLU A 105 -5.17 0.01 -5.43
CA GLU A 105 -4.67 -1.33 -5.06
C GLU A 105 -3.65 -1.91 -6.05
N ASP A 106 -3.17 -1.09 -7.00
CA ASP A 106 -2.12 -1.48 -7.94
C ASP A 106 -0.75 -0.92 -7.53
N ASP A 107 0.32 -1.56 -7.99
CA ASP A 107 1.67 -1.06 -7.75
C ASP A 107 1.85 0.38 -8.23
N ASN A 108 2.35 1.25 -7.35
CA ASN A 108 2.71 2.63 -7.61
C ASN A 108 1.55 3.51 -8.12
N CYS A 109 0.31 3.05 -7.96
CA CYS A 109 -0.89 3.74 -8.45
C CYS A 109 -1.17 5.09 -7.76
N ASN A 110 -0.52 5.31 -6.61
CA ASN A 110 -0.52 6.56 -5.87
C ASN A 110 0.52 7.57 -6.40
N GLY A 111 0.98 7.40 -7.65
CA GLY A 111 1.97 8.25 -8.33
C GLY A 111 1.42 9.56 -8.93
N ASN A 112 0.12 9.63 -9.22
CA ASN A 112 -0.52 10.79 -9.87
C ASN A 112 -1.70 11.37 -9.10
#